data_AF-A0A9D7XUU7-F1
#
_entry.id   AF-A0A9D7XUU7-F1
#
_cell.length_a   1.000
_cell.length_b   1.000
_cell.length_c   1.000
_cell.angle_alpha   90.00
_cell.angle_beta   90.00
_cell.angle_gamma   90.00
#
_symmetry.space_group_name_H-M   'P 1'
#
loop_
_entity.id
_entity.type
_entity.pdbx_description
1 polymer ?
#
loop_
_entity_poly.entity_id
_entity_poly.type
_entity_poly.pdbx_seq_one_letter_code
_entity_poly.pdbx_strand_id
1 'polypeptide(L)'
;MGFFNNAKLEPTPELAPLTKERIKATLEASSWSYHVDSDGDIGSGWDHGVIWFFTYGNQAEILQVRGIWDGKLSPDDLPQALDVVNEWNCDRLFPKGLCPDQRRGPAPGDL
;
A
#
# COMPACT_ATOMS: atom_id res chain seq x y z
N MET A 1 -25.90 -5.51 14.24
CA MET A 1 -24.51 -5.10 13.95
C MET A 1 -24.57 -3.81 13.15
N GLY A 2 -24.58 -2.65 13.81
CA GLY A 2 -24.60 -1.33 13.16
C GLY A 2 -23.20 -0.74 13.18
N PHE A 3 -22.55 -0.64 12.01
CA PHE A 3 -21.17 -0.16 11.88
C PHE A 3 -21.07 1.27 11.32
N PHE A 4 -22.15 1.84 10.81
CA PHE A 4 -22.19 3.23 10.34
C PHE A 4 -23.13 4.03 11.24
N ASN A 5 -22.56 4.69 12.25
CA ASN A 5 -23.30 5.63 13.07
C ASN A 5 -23.43 6.94 12.26
N ASN A 6 -24.65 7.26 11.79
CA ASN A 6 -24.96 8.55 11.15
C ASN A 6 -25.10 9.67 12.20
N ALA A 7 -24.33 9.60 13.30
CA ALA A 7 -24.19 10.74 14.19
C ALA A 7 -23.67 11.88 13.33
N LYS A 8 -24.39 13.01 13.35
CA LYS A 8 -24.01 14.23 12.65
C LYS A 8 -22.62 14.61 13.15
N LEU A 9 -21.58 14.23 12.41
CA LEU A 9 -20.21 14.59 12.73
C LEU A 9 -20.20 16.11 12.71
N GLU A 10 -19.76 16.72 13.81
CA GLU A 10 -19.38 18.14 13.79
C GLU A 10 -18.48 18.36 12.57
N PRO A 11 -18.65 19.46 11.81
CA PRO A 11 -17.91 19.66 10.57
C PRO A 11 -16.41 19.57 10.87
N THR A 12 -15.83 18.42 10.55
CA THR A 12 -14.41 18.19 10.60
C THR A 12 -13.79 19.22 9.65
N PRO A 13 -12.68 19.88 10.03
CA PRO A 13 -11.94 20.71 9.08
C PRO A 13 -11.81 19.94 7.76
N GLU A 14 -12.16 20.59 6.66
CA GLU A 14 -12.11 19.96 5.34
C GLU A 14 -10.70 19.40 5.15
N LEU A 15 -10.62 18.08 4.92
CA LEU A 15 -9.34 17.45 4.70
C LEU A 15 -8.73 18.09 3.47
N ALA A 16 -7.50 18.57 3.60
CA ALA A 16 -6.80 19.12 2.45
C ALA A 16 -6.78 18.09 1.30
N PRO A 17 -6.72 18.52 0.04
CA PRO A 17 -6.66 17.62 -1.11
C PRO A 17 -5.46 16.67 -1.03
N LEU A 18 -5.61 15.44 -1.50
CA LEU A 18 -4.47 14.53 -1.66
C LEU A 18 -3.51 15.09 -2.71
N THR A 19 -2.24 15.27 -2.36
CA THR A 19 -1.19 15.67 -3.30
C THR A 19 0.10 14.91 -3.02
N LYS A 20 0.93 14.75 -4.04
CA LYS A 20 2.26 14.14 -3.90
C LYS A 20 3.13 14.91 -2.90
N GLU A 21 3.00 16.24 -2.84
CA GLU A 21 3.69 17.11 -1.88
C GLU A 21 3.29 16.81 -0.44
N ARG A 22 2.00 16.53 -0.18
CA ARG A 22 1.54 16.14 1.16
C ARG A 22 2.05 14.78 1.58
N ILE A 23 2.18 13.84 0.64
CA ILE A 23 2.80 12.54 0.91
C ILE A 23 4.27 12.77 1.31
N LYS A 24 5.03 13.52 0.50
CA LYS A 24 6.43 13.88 0.80
C LYS A 24 6.58 14.55 2.16
N ALA A 25 5.78 15.58 2.45
CA ALA A 25 5.82 16.27 3.73
C ALA A 25 5.51 15.35 4.93
N THR A 26 4.62 14.37 4.74
CA THR A 26 4.31 13.37 5.78
C THR A 26 5.49 12.42 6.02
N LEU A 27 6.17 11.99 4.96
CA LEU A 27 7.38 11.15 5.04
C LEU A 27 8.53 11.91 5.71
N GLU A 28 8.75 13.18 5.34
CA GLU A 28 9.75 14.07 5.94
C GLU A 28 9.49 14.31 7.42
N ALA A 29 8.24 14.60 7.79
CA ALA A 29 7.84 14.77 9.18
C ALA A 29 8.06 13.49 10.02
N SER A 30 7.99 12.32 9.37
CA SER A 30 8.28 11.01 9.98
C SER A 30 9.76 10.63 9.95
N SER A 31 10.62 11.49 9.39
CA SER A 31 12.04 11.21 9.16
C SER A 31 12.28 9.94 8.33
N TRP A 32 11.40 9.67 7.37
CA TRP A 32 11.53 8.56 6.44
C TRP A 32 12.12 9.02 5.12
N SER A 33 13.19 8.36 4.71
CA SER A 33 13.79 8.56 3.39
C SER A 33 12.84 8.11 2.30
N TYR A 34 12.83 8.84 1.18
CA TYR A 34 12.09 8.47 -0.03
C TYR A 34 12.86 8.92 -1.28
N HIS A 35 12.54 8.31 -2.41
CA HIS A 35 12.96 8.74 -3.73
C HIS A 35 11.73 9.06 -4.59
N VAL A 36 11.96 9.82 -5.65
CA VAL A 36 10.95 10.15 -6.66
C VAL A 36 11.49 9.66 -7.99
N ASP A 37 10.71 8.85 -8.71
CA ASP A 37 11.09 8.35 -10.03
C ASP A 37 10.79 9.35 -11.16
N SER A 38 11.03 8.95 -12.41
CA SER A 38 10.82 9.80 -13.58
C SER A 38 9.36 10.20 -13.81
N ASP A 39 8.42 9.39 -13.33
CA ASP A 39 6.98 9.63 -13.44
C ASP A 39 6.43 10.38 -12.22
N GLY A 40 7.33 10.72 -11.30
CA GLY A 40 7.04 11.48 -10.11
C GLY A 40 6.44 10.63 -9.00
N ASP A 41 6.45 9.31 -9.09
CA ASP A 41 5.94 8.43 -8.05
C ASP A 41 6.95 8.31 -6.91
N ILE A 42 6.41 8.12 -5.70
CA ILE A 42 7.19 8.19 -4.47
C ILE A 42 7.41 6.77 -3.99
N GLY A 43 8.67 6.37 -3.84
CA GLY A 43 9.05 5.05 -3.35
C GLY A 43 10.11 5.14 -2.25
N SER A 44 10.31 4.05 -1.52
CA SER A 44 11.53 3.86 -0.74
C SER A 44 11.84 2.38 -0.52
N GLY A 45 13.11 2.09 -0.27
CA GLY A 45 13.53 0.81 0.29
C GLY A 45 13.47 0.90 1.81
N TRP A 46 12.78 -0.05 2.43
CA TRP A 46 12.78 -0.31 3.86
C TRP A 46 13.45 -1.65 4.13
N ASP A 47 13.72 -1.95 5.41
CA ASP A 47 14.57 -3.07 5.86
C ASP A 47 14.25 -4.43 5.21
N HIS A 48 13.00 -4.67 4.82
CA HIS A 48 12.52 -5.95 4.28
C HIS A 48 11.64 -5.80 3.04
N GLY A 49 11.81 -4.72 2.27
CA GLY A 49 11.07 -4.54 1.04
C GLY A 49 11.02 -3.12 0.56
N VAL A 50 10.20 -2.92 -0.47
CA VAL A 50 9.99 -1.61 -1.10
C VAL A 50 8.52 -1.26 -0.99
N ILE A 51 8.23 0.01 -0.66
CA ILE A 51 6.87 0.55 -0.65
C ILE A 51 6.79 1.74 -1.60
N TRP A 52 5.68 1.81 -2.34
CA TRP A 52 5.34 2.90 -3.23
C TRP A 52 4.04 3.57 -2.82
N PHE A 53 3.97 4.87 -3.07
CA PHE A 53 2.79 5.69 -2.90
C PHE A 53 2.35 6.21 -4.27
N PHE A 54 1.24 5.66 -4.76
CA PHE A 54 0.63 6.06 -6.01
C PHE A 54 -0.60 6.93 -5.75
N THR A 55 -0.80 7.90 -6.62
CA THR A 55 -2.02 8.69 -6.66
C THR A 55 -2.75 8.41 -7.97
N TYR A 56 -4.00 7.94 -7.89
CA TYR A 56 -4.84 7.64 -9.04
C TYR A 56 -6.05 8.58 -9.10
N GLY A 57 -6.74 8.54 -10.25
CA GLY A 57 -7.89 9.39 -10.53
C GLY A 57 -7.51 10.64 -11.31
N ASN A 58 -8.50 11.28 -11.94
CA ASN A 58 -8.27 12.47 -12.77
C ASN A 58 -7.79 13.68 -11.95
N GLN A 59 -8.06 13.67 -10.64
CA GLN A 59 -7.68 14.71 -9.70
C GLN A 59 -6.71 14.20 -8.63
N ALA A 60 -6.06 13.04 -8.85
CA ALA A 60 -5.19 12.40 -7.88
C ALA A 60 -5.89 12.13 -6.53
N GLU A 61 -7.18 11.79 -6.55
CA GLU A 61 -8.03 11.66 -5.38
C GLU A 61 -7.92 10.31 -4.64
N ILE A 62 -7.28 9.31 -5.24
CA ILE A 62 -7.11 7.97 -4.65
C ILE A 62 -5.65 7.74 -4.29
N LEU A 63 -5.36 7.49 -3.01
CA LEU A 63 -4.05 7.01 -2.55
C LEU A 63 -4.01 5.49 -2.58
N GLN A 64 -3.03 4.91 -3.28
CA GLN A 64 -2.65 3.52 -3.14
C GLN A 64 -1.25 3.43 -2.53
N VAL A 65 -1.16 2.72 -1.40
CA VAL A 65 0.12 2.33 -0.80
C VAL A 65 0.35 0.87 -1.14
N ARG A 66 1.43 0.57 -1.85
CA ARG A 66 1.76 -0.78 -2.29
C ARG A 66 3.14 -1.15 -1.80
N GLY A 67 3.26 -2.30 -1.13
CA GLY A 67 4.54 -2.85 -0.70
C GLY A 67 4.83 -4.19 -1.35
N ILE A 68 6.10 -4.49 -1.59
CA ILE A 68 6.59 -5.83 -1.90
C ILE A 68 7.67 -6.17 -0.88
N TRP A 69 7.50 -7.32 -0.20
CA TRP A 69 8.51 -7.84 0.70
C TRP A 69 9.68 -8.43 -0.07
N ASP A 70 10.87 -8.26 0.49
CA ASP A 70 12.05 -8.95 0.04
C ASP A 70 11.97 -10.44 0.32
N GLY A 71 12.55 -11.23 -0.58
CA GLY A 71 12.64 -12.67 -0.46
C GLY A 71 11.82 -13.41 -1.52
N LYS A 72 12.14 -14.70 -1.67
CA LYS A 72 11.42 -15.60 -2.56
C LYS A 72 10.75 -16.66 -1.71
N LEU A 73 9.46 -16.84 -1.94
CA LEU A 73 8.70 -17.93 -1.36
C LEU A 73 8.89 -19.19 -2.21
N SER A 74 9.26 -20.31 -1.59
CA SER A 74 9.36 -21.56 -2.34
C SER A 74 7.95 -22.04 -2.75
N PRO A 75 7.81 -22.82 -3.83
CA PRO A 75 6.53 -23.40 -4.19
C PRO A 75 5.90 -24.26 -3.09
N ASP A 76 6.74 -24.89 -2.25
CA ASP A 76 6.29 -25.78 -1.18
C ASP A 76 5.73 -24.99 0.01
N ASP A 77 6.19 -23.75 0.21
CA ASP A 77 5.73 -22.85 1.28
C ASP A 77 4.48 -22.03 0.87
N LEU A 78 4.16 -21.98 -0.42
CA LEU A 78 3.04 -21.20 -0.96
C LEU A 78 1.69 -21.52 -0.29
N PRO A 79 1.31 -22.79 -0.07
CA PRO A 79 0.04 -23.10 0.61
C PRO A 79 -0.03 -22.49 2.01
N GLN A 80 1.03 -22.61 2.80
CA GLN A 80 1.08 -22.07 4.15
C GLN A 80 1.01 -20.54 4.15
N ALA A 81 1.73 -19.88 3.24
CA ALA A 81 1.68 -18.43 3.11
C ALA A 81 0.28 -17.94 2.72
N LEU A 82 -0.42 -18.65 1.83
CA LEU A 82 -1.78 -18.32 1.44
C LEU A 82 -2.74 -18.42 2.62
N ASP A 83 -2.62 -19.42 3.48
CA ASP A 83 -3.44 -19.55 4.68
C ASP A 83 -3.22 -18.35 5.63
N VAL A 84 -1.96 -18.00 5.90
CA VAL A 84 -1.60 -16.84 6.74
C VAL A 84 -2.12 -15.53 6.16
N VAL A 85 -1.97 -15.32 4.85
CA VAL A 85 -2.44 -14.10 4.18
C VAL A 85 -3.97 -14.02 4.16
N ASN A 86 -4.65 -15.14 3.96
CA ASN A 86 -6.12 -15.17 3.98
C ASN A 86 -6.66 -14.85 5.37
N GLU A 87 -6.10 -15.46 6.43
CA GLU A 87 -6.46 -15.15 7.82
C GLU A 87 -6.25 -13.66 8.11
N TRP A 88 -5.09 -13.12 7.75
CA TRP A 88 -4.79 -11.70 7.91
C TRP A 88 -5.79 -10.80 7.18
N ASN A 89 -6.11 -11.12 5.92
CA ASN A 89 -7.02 -10.35 5.10
C ASN A 89 -8.46 -10.38 5.62
N CYS A 90 -8.86 -11.46 6.30
CA CYS A 90 -10.15 -11.56 6.97
C CYS A 90 -10.19 -10.69 8.25
N ASP A 91 -9.14 -10.74 9.06
CA ASP A 91 -9.16 -10.19 10.41
C ASP A 91 -8.69 -8.74 10.52
N ARG A 92 -7.91 -8.25 9.55
CA ARG A 92 -7.31 -6.92 9.57
C ARG A 92 -7.84 -6.07 8.44
N LEU A 93 -8.09 -4.78 8.73
CA LEU A 93 -8.57 -3.85 7.71
C LEU A 93 -7.49 -3.58 6.65
N PHE A 94 -6.26 -3.28 7.08
CA PHE A 94 -5.10 -3.04 6.22
C PHE A 94 -3.79 -3.44 6.93
N PRO A 95 -2.69 -3.63 6.18
CA PRO A 95 -2.64 -3.78 4.73
C PRO A 95 -3.31 -5.08 4.27
N LYS A 96 -3.64 -5.18 2.98
CA LYS A 96 -4.05 -6.45 2.38
C LYS A 96 -2.85 -7.14 1.74
N GLY A 97 -2.68 -8.42 2.05
CA GLY A 97 -1.60 -9.25 1.51
C GLY A 97 -2.03 -10.01 0.26
N LEU A 98 -1.08 -10.28 -0.62
CA LEU A 98 -1.24 -11.18 -1.76
C LEU A 98 0.06 -12.00 -1.91
N CYS A 99 -0.07 -13.31 -2.04
CA CYS A 99 1.03 -14.21 -2.41
C CYS A 99 0.78 -14.77 -3.82
N PRO A 100 1.20 -14.06 -4.88
CA PRO A 100 1.01 -14.57 -6.24
C PRO A 100 1.90 -15.78 -6.48
N ASP A 101 1.34 -16.82 -7.13
CA ASP A 101 2.16 -17.94 -7.63
C ASP A 101 3.07 -17.39 -8.74
N GLN A 102 4.37 -17.31 -8.47
CA GLN A 102 5.37 -16.79 -9.41
C GLN A 102 5.50 -17.65 -10.69
N ARG A 103 4.93 -18.86 -10.71
CA ARG A 103 4.84 -19.70 -11.93
C ARG A 103 3.70 -19.29 -12.86
N ARG A 104 2.74 -18.50 -12.37
CA ARG A 104 1.53 -18.07 -13.09
C ARG A 104 1.47 -16.57 -13.37
N GLY A 105 2.46 -15.79 -12.94
CA GLY A 105 2.56 -14.34 -13.17
C GLY A 105 3.36 -13.98 -14.44
N PRO A 106 3.20 -12.75 -14.96
CA PRO A 106 4.12 -12.22 -15.96
C PRO A 106 5.55 -12.13 -15.40
N ALA A 107 6.55 -12.08 -16.28
CA ALA A 107 7.96 -12.09 -15.87
C ALA A 107 8.28 -10.86 -14.99
N PRO A 108 9.23 -10.96 -14.05
CA PRO A 108 9.66 -9.80 -13.28
C PRO A 108 10.21 -8.72 -14.23
N GLY A 109 9.50 -7.60 -14.37
CA GLY A 109 9.83 -6.51 -15.29
C GLY A 109 8.63 -5.96 -16.09
N ASP A 110 7.49 -6.65 -16.08
CA ASP A 110 6.27 -6.23 -16.81
C ASP A 110 5.28 -5.40 -15.95
N LEU A 111 5.73 -4.85 -14.81
CA LEU A 111 4.95 -3.96 -13.94
C LEU A 111 5.72 -2.68 -13.62
#